data_AF-A0A524DHS1-F1
#
_entry.id   AF-A0A524DHS1-F1
#
_cell.length_a   1.000
_cell.length_b   1.000
_cell.length_c   1.000
_cell.angle_alpha   90.00
_cell.angle_beta   90.00
_cell.angle_gamma   90.00
#
_symmetry.space_group_name_H-M   'P 1'
#
loop_
_entity.id
_entity.type
_entity.pdbx_description
1 polymer ?
#
loop_
_entity_poly.entity_id
_entity_poly.type
_entity_poly.pdbx_seq_one_letter_code
_entity_poly.pdbx_strand_id
1 'polypeptide(L)'
;MKLDLDEIQEGLISLSAIIFVFSIAIMIISILFKPYLILDPWERDYIVLVSGFNIPFCIYYAIEAIRLSEISGLDQKYTLKFILRTCVVSAIYIVHLVFLTQILFSEVILLEKIMVFILFLLEIFLIGIIFRLGLWKLIRSKHE
;
A
#
# COMPACT_ATOMS: atom_id res chain seq x y z
N MET A 1 -5.86 7.82 -23.51
CA MET A 1 -7.02 7.24 -22.79
C MET A 1 -6.77 5.80 -22.33
N LYS A 2 -6.21 4.91 -23.17
CA LYS A 2 -5.61 3.62 -22.73
C LYS A 2 -4.36 3.85 -21.84
N LEU A 3 -3.56 4.85 -22.25
CA LEU A 3 -2.39 5.38 -21.54
C LEU A 3 -2.63 5.64 -20.03
N ASP A 4 -3.82 6.10 -19.65
CA ASP A 4 -4.14 6.52 -18.27
C ASP A 4 -4.36 5.31 -17.33
N LEU A 5 -4.90 4.20 -17.87
CA LEU A 5 -5.07 2.95 -17.13
C LEU A 5 -3.78 2.15 -17.06
N ASP A 6 -2.99 2.16 -18.15
CA ASP A 6 -1.68 1.53 -18.20
C ASP A 6 -0.74 2.20 -17.17
N GLU A 7 -0.74 3.53 -17.06
CA GLU A 7 -0.01 4.27 -16.01
C GLU A 7 -0.46 3.89 -14.59
N ILE A 8 -1.77 3.77 -14.34
CA ILE A 8 -2.31 3.37 -13.03
C ILE A 8 -1.88 1.95 -12.69
N GLN A 9 -1.91 1.04 -13.67
CA GLN A 9 -1.47 -0.34 -13.50
C GLN A 9 0.01 -0.41 -13.15
N GLU A 10 0.87 0.24 -13.92
CA GLU A 10 2.32 0.28 -13.66
C GLU A 10 2.62 0.89 -12.29
N GLY A 11 1.93 1.98 -11.94
CA GLY A 11 2.04 2.62 -10.64
C GLY A 11 1.62 1.70 -9.48
N LEU A 12 0.51 0.97 -9.61
CA LEU A 12 0.07 0.00 -8.60
C LEU A 12 1.09 -1.15 -8.44
N ILE A 13 1.59 -1.72 -9.54
CA ILE A 13 2.57 -2.82 -9.50
C ILE A 13 3.86 -2.35 -8.84
N SER A 14 4.42 -1.24 -9.33
CA SER A 14 5.71 -0.73 -8.85
C SER A 14 5.66 -0.31 -7.38
N LEU A 15 4.65 0.44 -6.95
CA LEU A 15 4.52 0.83 -5.54
C LEU A 15 4.27 -0.38 -4.64
N SER A 16 3.42 -1.33 -5.05
CA SER A 16 3.18 -2.54 -4.25
C SER A 16 4.47 -3.35 -4.07
N ALA A 17 5.29 -3.46 -5.11
CA ALA A 17 6.58 -4.15 -5.04
C ALA A 17 7.58 -3.42 -4.11
N ILE A 18 7.68 -2.10 -4.20
CA ILE A 18 8.58 -1.32 -3.35
C ILE A 18 8.14 -1.40 -1.88
N ILE A 19 6.86 -1.21 -1.59
CA ILE A 19 6.30 -1.31 -0.23
C ILE A 19 6.55 -2.71 0.34
N PHE A 20 6.39 -3.76 -0.47
CA PHE A 20 6.67 -5.13 -0.07
C PHE A 20 8.14 -5.31 0.35
N VAL A 21 9.09 -4.85 -0.49
CA VAL A 21 10.52 -4.94 -0.19
C VAL A 21 10.87 -4.15 1.07
N PHE A 22 10.37 -2.92 1.21
CA PHE A 22 10.61 -2.10 2.40
C PHE A 22 10.03 -2.73 3.66
N SER A 23 8.82 -3.29 3.57
CA SER A 23 8.17 -3.94 4.71
C SER A 23 8.95 -5.16 5.18
N ILE A 24 9.43 -6.00 4.25
CA ILE A 24 10.30 -7.14 4.58
C ILE A 24 11.63 -6.65 5.17
N ALA A 25 12.24 -5.61 4.61
CA ALA A 25 13.49 -5.07 5.11
C ALA A 25 13.35 -4.57 6.56
N ILE A 26 12.28 -3.84 6.87
CA ILE A 26 11.98 -3.39 8.24
C ILE A 26 11.79 -4.59 9.16
N MET A 27 10.99 -5.59 8.77
CA MET A 27 10.80 -6.80 9.58
C MET A 27 12.12 -7.52 9.88
N ILE A 28 12.96 -7.72 8.86
CA ILE A 28 14.26 -8.39 9.01
C ILE A 28 15.16 -7.59 9.95
N ILE A 29 15.24 -6.27 9.78
CA ILE A 29 16.06 -5.41 10.62
C ILE A 29 15.60 -5.48 12.08
N SER A 30 14.29 -5.33 12.32
CA SER A 30 13.74 -5.37 13.67
C SER A 30 13.92 -6.74 14.35
N ILE A 31 13.98 -7.85 13.59
CA ILE A 31 14.25 -9.20 14.12
C ILE A 31 15.76 -9.44 14.35
N LEU A 32 16.61 -9.14 13.36
CA LEU A 32 18.04 -9.49 13.39
C LEU A 32 18.86 -8.55 14.25
N PHE A 33 18.52 -7.26 14.29
CA PHE A 33 19.20 -6.27 15.13
C PHE A 33 18.68 -6.23 16.56
N LYS A 34 17.98 -7.29 17.00
CA LYS A 34 17.52 -7.50 18.39
C LYS A 34 18.54 -7.15 19.49
N PRO A 35 19.86 -7.43 19.36
CA PRO A 35 20.83 -7.05 20.40
C PRO A 35 21.35 -5.61 20.28
N TYR A 36 21.08 -4.90 19.18
CA TYR A 36 21.63 -3.57 18.88
C TYR A 36 20.57 -2.47 18.95
N LEU A 37 19.30 -2.81 18.73
CA LEU A 37 18.19 -1.90 18.89
C LEU A 37 17.79 -1.93 20.36
N ILE A 38 17.93 -0.81 21.06
CA ILE A 38 17.40 -0.58 22.42
C ILE A 38 15.88 -0.41 22.29
N LEU A 39 15.22 -1.41 21.73
CA LEU A 39 13.78 -1.49 21.59
C LEU A 39 13.25 -2.41 22.67
N ASP A 40 12.18 -2.00 23.32
CA ASP A 40 11.45 -2.92 24.15
C ASP A 40 10.88 -4.07 23.29
N PRO A 41 10.77 -5.29 23.84
CA PRO A 41 10.22 -6.43 23.09
C PRO A 41 8.85 -6.13 22.46
N TRP A 42 8.00 -5.35 23.13
CA TRP A 42 6.67 -5.00 22.65
C TRP A 42 6.69 -4.04 21.44
N GLU A 43 7.62 -3.07 21.41
CA GLU A 43 7.77 -2.12 20.30
C GLU A 43 8.24 -2.84 19.04
N ARG A 44 9.21 -3.75 19.19
CA ARG A 44 9.68 -4.58 18.07
C ARG A 44 8.54 -5.43 17.51
N ASP A 45 7.82 -6.14 18.37
CA ASP A 45 6.75 -7.01 17.93
C ASP A 45 5.63 -6.20 17.26
N TYR A 46 5.37 -4.98 17.73
CA TYR A 46 4.47 -4.03 17.08
C TYR A 46 4.96 -3.62 15.68
N ILE A 47 6.22 -3.24 15.51
CA ILE A 47 6.80 -2.90 14.19
C ILE A 47 6.70 -4.08 13.22
N VAL A 48 7.04 -5.29 13.68
CA VAL A 48 6.98 -6.52 12.88
C VAL A 48 5.55 -6.83 12.46
N LEU A 49 4.57 -6.67 13.36
CA LEU A 49 3.15 -6.88 13.05
C LEU A 49 2.66 -5.86 12.02
N VAL A 50 2.98 -4.59 12.21
CA VAL A 50 2.57 -3.51 11.30
C VAL A 50 3.21 -3.74 9.91
N SER A 51 4.53 -3.91 9.83
CA SER A 51 5.18 -4.19 8.55
C SER A 51 4.73 -5.52 7.91
N GLY A 52 4.44 -6.54 8.72
CA GLY A 52 3.88 -7.81 8.25
C GLY A 52 2.49 -7.66 7.64
N PHE A 53 1.69 -6.71 8.12
CA PHE A 53 0.36 -6.42 7.59
C PHE A 53 0.41 -5.87 6.16
N ASN A 54 1.49 -5.18 5.75
CA ASN A 54 1.64 -4.69 4.38
C ASN A 54 1.77 -5.78 3.33
N ILE A 55 2.36 -6.92 3.70
CA ILE A 55 2.63 -8.05 2.80
C ILE A 55 1.36 -8.52 2.05
N PRO A 56 0.27 -8.91 2.73
CA PRO A 56 -0.95 -9.36 2.04
C PRO A 56 -1.59 -8.26 1.18
N PHE A 57 -1.52 -6.99 1.59
CA PHE A 57 -2.05 -5.88 0.79
C PHE A 57 -1.22 -5.64 -0.48
N CYS A 58 0.10 -5.69 -0.39
CA CYS A 58 0.97 -5.57 -1.56
C CYS A 58 0.68 -6.68 -2.58
N ILE A 59 0.52 -7.93 -2.11
CA ILE A 59 0.14 -9.05 -2.97
C ILE A 59 -1.23 -8.81 -3.61
N TYR A 60 -2.21 -8.38 -2.81
CA TYR A 60 -3.55 -8.05 -3.30
C TYR A 60 -3.51 -6.97 -4.40
N TYR A 61 -2.83 -5.84 -4.16
CA TYR A 61 -2.78 -4.74 -5.13
C TYR A 61 -1.99 -5.10 -6.39
N ALA A 62 -0.93 -5.89 -6.28
CA ALA A 62 -0.22 -6.41 -7.45
C ALA A 62 -1.13 -7.30 -8.31
N ILE A 63 -1.92 -8.20 -7.69
CA ILE A 63 -2.89 -9.04 -8.40
C ILE A 63 -3.99 -8.19 -9.05
N GLU A 64 -4.53 -7.21 -8.34
CA GLU A 64 -5.58 -6.34 -8.87
C GLU A 64 -5.05 -5.47 -10.02
N ALA A 65 -3.80 -5.01 -9.96
CA ALA A 65 -3.18 -4.29 -11.06
C ALA A 65 -3.05 -5.17 -12.32
N ILE A 66 -2.66 -6.44 -12.19
CA ILE A 66 -2.63 -7.38 -13.32
C ILE A 66 -4.04 -7.54 -13.90
N ARG A 67 -5.06 -7.71 -13.05
CA ARG A 67 -6.46 -7.84 -13.47
C ARG A 67 -7.03 -6.58 -14.11
N LEU A 68 -6.51 -5.39 -13.78
CA LEU A 68 -6.95 -4.14 -14.39
C LEU A 68 -6.77 -4.18 -15.92
N SER A 69 -5.68 -4.78 -16.39
CA SER A 69 -5.42 -4.95 -17.83
C SER A 69 -6.50 -5.79 -18.51
N GLU A 70 -6.93 -6.89 -17.88
CA GLU A 70 -7.96 -7.81 -18.40
C GLU A 70 -9.35 -7.16 -18.40
N ILE A 71 -9.65 -6.37 -17.36
CA ILE A 71 -10.97 -5.76 -17.16
C ILE A 71 -11.15 -4.49 -18.00
N SER A 72 -10.06 -3.85 -18.44
CA SER A 72 -10.11 -2.65 -19.28
C SER A 72 -10.89 -2.83 -20.59
N GLY A 73 -11.01 -4.07 -21.08
CA GLY A 73 -11.78 -4.44 -22.27
C GLY A 73 -13.19 -4.98 -22.00
N LEU A 74 -13.61 -5.08 -20.73
CA LEU A 74 -14.90 -5.63 -20.32
C LEU A 74 -15.97 -4.55 -20.14
N ASP A 75 -17.21 -5.01 -20.05
CA ASP A 75 -18.42 -4.19 -19.90
C ASP A 75 -18.39 -3.33 -18.62
N GLN A 76 -19.00 -2.13 -18.65
CA GLN A 76 -18.88 -1.12 -17.57
C GLN A 76 -19.21 -1.66 -16.17
N LYS A 77 -20.17 -2.59 -16.08
CA LYS A 77 -20.60 -3.21 -14.82
C LYS A 77 -19.48 -3.96 -14.11
N TYR A 78 -18.58 -4.61 -14.85
CA TYR A 78 -17.47 -5.37 -14.29
C TYR A 78 -16.37 -4.44 -13.78
N THR A 79 -16.05 -3.39 -14.54
CA THR A 79 -15.12 -2.33 -14.12
C THR A 79 -15.60 -1.63 -12.86
N LEU A 80 -16.92 -1.42 -12.72
CA LEU A 80 -17.50 -0.82 -11.52
C LEU A 80 -17.33 -1.68 -10.28
N LYS A 81 -17.59 -2.99 -10.38
CA LYS A 81 -17.40 -3.93 -9.28
C LYS A 81 -15.95 -4.04 -8.86
N PHE A 82 -15.03 -4.06 -9.83
CA PHE A 82 -13.59 -4.07 -9.59
C PHE A 82 -13.15 -2.86 -8.77
N ILE A 83 -13.47 -1.64 -9.24
CA ILE A 83 -13.08 -0.40 -8.56
C ILE A 83 -13.66 -0.33 -7.16
N LEU A 84 -14.94 -0.69 -6.98
CA LEU A 84 -15.57 -0.69 -5.66
C LEU A 84 -14.87 -1.63 -4.69
N ARG A 85 -14.54 -2.85 -5.13
CA ARG A 85 -13.80 -3.83 -4.31
C ARG A 85 -12.44 -3.28 -3.89
N THR A 86 -11.67 -2.72 -4.83
CA THR A 86 -10.35 -2.15 -4.55
C THR A 86 -10.45 -0.98 -3.58
N CYS A 87 -11.44 -0.09 -3.72
CA CYS A 87 -11.67 1.00 -2.77
C CYS A 87 -12.04 0.49 -1.36
N VAL A 88 -12.88 -0.55 -1.24
CA VAL A 88 -13.25 -1.13 0.06
C VAL A 88 -12.03 -1.74 0.76
N VAL A 89 -11.19 -2.50 0.04
CA VAL A 89 -9.94 -3.04 0.60
C VAL A 89 -8.99 -1.90 1.00
N SER A 90 -8.94 -0.83 0.21
CA SER A 90 -8.12 0.35 0.52
C SER A 90 -8.59 1.11 1.76
N ALA A 91 -9.88 1.10 2.06
CA ALA A 91 -10.39 1.67 3.31
C ALA A 91 -9.83 0.93 4.53
N ILE A 92 -9.70 -0.41 4.44
CA ILE A 92 -9.05 -1.22 5.50
C ILE A 92 -7.56 -0.89 5.56
N TYR A 93 -6.91 -0.71 4.41
CA TYR A 93 -5.50 -0.31 4.35
C TYR A 93 -5.24 1.09 4.94
N ILE A 94 -6.17 2.03 4.84
CA ILE A 94 -6.05 3.33 5.50
C ILE A 94 -6.01 3.18 7.03
N VAL A 95 -6.74 2.22 7.60
CA VAL A 95 -6.66 1.93 9.04
C VAL A 95 -5.25 1.45 9.41
N HIS A 96 -4.60 0.67 8.54
CA HIS A 96 -3.21 0.26 8.70
C HIS A 96 -2.26 1.46 8.77
N LEU A 97 -2.45 2.45 7.89
CA LEU A 97 -1.66 3.69 7.85
C LEU A 97 -1.69 4.43 9.21
N VAL A 98 -2.81 4.39 9.93
CA VAL A 98 -2.92 4.99 11.27
C VAL A 98 -1.99 4.30 12.27
N PHE A 99 -1.90 2.97 12.24
CA PHE A 99 -0.97 2.24 13.11
C PHE A 99 0.49 2.56 12.79
N LEU A 100 0.82 2.74 11.51
CA LEU A 100 2.15 3.15 11.08
C LEU A 100 2.54 4.53 11.64
N THR A 101 1.59 5.48 11.72
CA THR A 101 1.86 6.79 12.33
C THR A 101 2.24 6.71 13.80
N GLN A 102 1.71 5.75 14.56
CA GLN A 102 2.09 5.58 15.96
C GLN A 102 3.58 5.25 16.13
N ILE A 103 4.16 4.49 15.18
CA ILE A 103 5.59 4.15 15.17
C ILE A 103 6.46 5.40 14.87
N LEU A 104 5.95 6.35 14.08
CA LEU A 104 6.68 7.59 13.82
C LEU A 104 6.84 8.47 15.06
N PHE A 105 5.90 8.39 16.00
CA PHE A 105 5.89 9.19 17.23
C PHE A 105 6.47 8.47 18.46
N SER A 106 6.77 7.17 18.38
CA SER A 106 7.40 6.43 19.49
C SER A 106 8.89 6.74 19.62
N GLU A 107 9.54 6.27 20.68
CA GLU A 107 10.95 6.57 20.98
C GLU A 107 11.93 5.65 20.24
N VAL A 108 11.57 5.17 19.04
CA VAL A 108 12.43 4.34 18.20
C VAL A 108 13.69 5.07 17.73
N ILE A 109 14.72 4.31 17.37
CA ILE A 109 15.97 4.83 16.82
C ILE A 109 15.70 5.57 15.50
N LEU A 110 16.47 6.65 15.26
CA LEU A 110 16.28 7.54 14.11
C LEU A 110 16.24 6.81 12.77
N LEU A 111 17.09 5.80 12.57
CA LEU A 111 17.13 5.03 11.32
C LEU A 111 15.78 4.33 11.04
N GLU A 112 15.22 3.66 12.05
CA GLU A 112 13.92 2.99 11.90
C GLU A 112 12.80 4.01 11.66
N LYS A 113 12.83 5.16 12.34
CA LYS A 113 11.88 6.26 12.07
C LYS A 113 11.95 6.73 10.63
N ILE A 114 13.15 6.91 10.08
CA ILE A 114 13.31 7.31 8.67
C ILE A 114 12.78 6.23 7.74
N MET A 115 13.05 4.95 7.99
CA MET A 115 12.55 3.85 7.17
C MET A 115 11.02 3.76 7.21
N VAL A 116 10.43 3.86 8.40
CA VAL A 116 8.97 3.89 8.60
C VAL A 116 8.36 5.13 7.95
N PHE A 117 9.04 6.28 7.98
CA PHE A 117 8.57 7.50 7.31
C PHE A 117 8.56 7.36 5.78
N ILE A 118 9.61 6.74 5.20
CA ILE A 118 9.64 6.43 3.77
C ILE A 118 8.50 5.47 3.41
N LEU A 119 8.30 4.42 4.21
CA LEU A 119 7.20 3.48 4.02
C LEU A 119 5.84 4.19 4.07
N PHE A 120 5.64 5.08 5.04
CA PHE A 120 4.44 5.90 5.17
C PHE A 120 4.16 6.74 3.91
N LEU A 121 5.18 7.39 3.35
CA LEU A 121 5.04 8.17 2.12
C LEU A 121 4.67 7.29 0.92
N LEU A 122 5.30 6.11 0.79
CA LEU A 122 4.98 5.15 -0.26
C LEU A 122 3.54 4.66 -0.16
N GLU A 123 3.04 4.39 1.05
CA GLU A 123 1.65 4.01 1.28
C GLU A 123 0.66 5.12 0.93
N ILE A 124 0.98 6.38 1.24
CA ILE A 124 0.19 7.54 0.80
C ILE A 124 0.12 7.61 -0.72
N PHE A 125 1.25 7.42 -1.41
CA PHE A 125 1.26 7.41 -2.87
C PHE A 125 0.41 6.27 -3.43
N LEU A 126 0.49 5.07 -2.86
CA LEU A 126 -0.33 3.93 -3.26
C LEU A 126 -1.82 4.25 -3.16
N ILE A 127 -2.24 4.80 -2.01
CA ILE A 127 -3.62 5.25 -1.79
C ILE A 127 -4.01 6.32 -2.82
N GLY A 128 -3.12 7.26 -3.12
CA GLY A 128 -3.33 8.29 -4.14
C GLY A 128 -3.62 7.71 -5.54
N ILE A 129 -2.89 6.66 -5.95
CA ILE A 129 -3.15 5.97 -7.22
C ILE A 129 -4.53 5.32 -7.22
N ILE A 130 -4.93 4.72 -6.11
CA ILE A 130 -6.25 4.08 -6.00
C ILE A 130 -7.38 5.13 -6.05
N PHE A 131 -7.19 6.29 -5.43
CA PHE A 131 -8.13 7.40 -5.56
C PHE A 131 -8.21 7.92 -7.01
N ARG A 132 -7.06 8.05 -7.71
CA ARG A 132 -7.04 8.41 -9.13
C ARG A 132 -7.84 7.41 -9.97
N LEU A 133 -7.72 6.11 -9.70
CA LEU A 133 -8.53 5.06 -10.34
C LEU A 133 -10.04 5.23 -10.10
N GLY A 134 -10.44 5.57 -8.86
CA GLY A 134 -11.84 5.86 -8.53
C GLY A 134 -12.38 7.11 -9.23
N LEU A 135 -11.59 8.19 -9.25
CA LEU A 135 -11.94 9.47 -9.88
C LEU A 135 -12.04 9.36 -11.40
N TRP A 136 -11.12 8.66 -12.05
CA TRP A 136 -11.15 8.38 -13.49
C TRP A 136 -12.52 7.86 -13.94
N LYS A 137 -13.10 6.94 -13.16
CA LYS A 137 -14.41 6.38 -13.45
C LYS A 137 -15.57 7.36 -13.20
N LEU A 138 -15.52 8.14 -12.13
CA LEU A 138 -16.55 9.15 -11.85
C LEU A 138 -16.66 10.17 -12.99
N ILE A 139 -15.52 10.61 -13.52
CA ILE A 139 -15.46 11.55 -14.65
C ILE A 139 -16.06 10.91 -15.90
N ARG A 140 -15.70 9.67 -16.21
CA ARG A 140 -16.20 8.97 -17.42
C ARG A 140 -17.71 8.71 -17.38
N SER A 141 -18.28 8.40 -16.22
CA SER A 141 -19.74 8.19 -16.08
C SER A 141 -20.59 9.44 -16.29
N LYS A 142 -19.99 10.63 -16.27
CA LYS A 142 -20.68 11.90 -16.54
C LYS A 142 -20.65 12.31 -18.02
N HIS A 143 -19.85 11.63 -18.84
CA HIS A 143 -19.62 11.97 -20.24
C HIS A 143 -20.09 10.87 -21.22
N GLU A 144 -20.71 9.80 -20.71
CA GLU A 144 -21.43 8.77 -21.46
C GLU A 144 -22.92 8.81 -21.08
#